data_AF-A0A1H5DNN2-F1
#
_entry.id   AF-A0A1H5DNN2-F1
#
_cell.length_a   1.000
_cell.length_b   1.000
_cell.length_c   1.000
_cell.angle_alpha   90.00
_cell.angle_beta   90.00
_cell.angle_gamma   90.00
#
_symmetry.space_group_name_H-M   'P 1'
#
loop_
_entity.id
_entity.type
_entity.pdbx_description
1 polymer ?
#
loop_
_entity_poly.entity_id
_entity_poly.type
_entity_poly.pdbx_seq_one_letter_code
_entity_poly.pdbx_strand_id
1 'polypeptide(L)'
;MISHDMTDTSPADADSPDTYLCPHCDATHEHEHVDERAVVEAYRQTLLTVAATRLAVAILAVAAVLLINPVLLLAAGGAALGWGVATAAGMGAATVDLARRRVPAGARSHPEERRFVLVSVLTGAALTPLVALGLALLAPAGLIPLPWALAVAAGWFAGAAGAEVIAELRLRRLLATDTRVGEVARENAVRLRERTHEIRLLITVLATAVVVGAEVLLCLWLPVIVVVLIPLHVAVAALTGRWHQRNPLPPA
;
A
#
# COMPACT_ATOMS: atom_id res chain seq x y z
N MET A 1 11.62 54.38 6.89
CA MET A 1 13.04 54.34 7.27
C MET A 1 13.34 52.94 7.78
N ILE A 2 13.75 52.04 6.87
CA ILE A 2 14.25 50.71 7.19
C ILE A 2 15.60 50.65 6.47
N SER A 3 16.66 50.56 7.26
CA SER A 3 18.04 50.52 6.80
C SER A 3 18.31 49.15 6.19
N HIS A 4 18.67 49.12 4.90
CA HIS A 4 19.28 47.95 4.28
C HIS A 4 20.75 47.93 4.71
N ASP A 5 21.10 47.02 5.62
CA ASP A 5 22.51 46.64 5.79
C ASP A 5 22.93 45.84 4.55
N MET A 6 23.67 46.55 3.71
CA MET A 6 24.36 46.03 2.54
C MET A 6 25.72 45.56 3.05
N THR A 7 25.83 44.29 3.41
CA THR A 7 27.11 43.69 3.80
C THR A 7 28.00 43.62 2.57
N ASP A 8 29.10 44.36 2.63
CA ASP A 8 30.19 44.45 1.67
C ASP A 8 30.59 43.08 1.11
N THR A 9 30.35 42.92 -0.18
CA THR A 9 31.10 42.01 -1.04
C THR A 9 32.52 42.55 -1.19
N SER A 10 33.47 41.91 -0.51
CA SER A 10 34.91 42.14 -0.68
C SER A 10 35.32 41.92 -2.15
N PRO A 11 36.17 42.79 -2.74
CA PRO A 11 36.53 42.68 -4.15
C PRO A 11 37.56 41.56 -4.37
N ALA A 12 37.30 40.79 -5.42
CA ALA A 12 38.09 39.75 -6.07
C ALA A 12 39.60 39.71 -5.81
N ASP A 13 40.07 38.60 -5.22
CA ASP A 13 41.29 37.94 -5.69
C ASP A 13 40.92 37.12 -6.93
N ALA A 14 41.32 37.65 -8.09
CA ALA A 14 41.25 36.96 -9.36
C ALA A 14 42.49 36.06 -9.51
N ASP A 15 42.47 34.89 -8.88
CA ASP A 15 43.39 33.79 -9.18
C ASP A 15 42.54 32.58 -9.55
N SER A 16 42.36 32.41 -10.88
CA SER A 16 41.69 31.32 -11.61
C SER A 16 40.38 30.79 -11.00
N PRO A 17 39.20 31.00 -11.63
CA PRO A 17 38.03 30.21 -11.31
C PRO A 17 38.28 28.79 -11.86
N ASP A 18 39.03 27.99 -11.09
CA ASP A 18 38.96 26.54 -11.17
C ASP A 18 37.52 26.20 -10.76
N THR A 19 36.64 26.38 -11.74
CA THR A 19 35.25 26.00 -11.73
C THR A 19 35.31 24.53 -11.37
N TYR A 20 34.90 24.19 -10.15
CA TYR A 20 34.95 22.83 -9.67
C TYR A 20 34.17 21.97 -10.66
N LEU A 21 34.91 21.25 -11.50
CA LEU A 21 34.40 20.30 -12.45
C LEU A 21 34.31 19.00 -11.70
N CYS A 22 33.09 18.49 -11.58
CA CYS A 22 32.92 17.14 -11.10
C CYS A 22 33.80 16.18 -11.93
N PRO A 23 34.67 15.36 -11.29
CA PRO A 23 35.54 14.41 -11.99
C PRO A 23 34.84 13.35 -12.85
N HIS A 24 33.51 13.27 -12.77
CA HIS A 24 32.71 12.21 -13.37
C HIS A 24 31.72 12.68 -14.45
N CYS A 25 31.38 13.96 -14.53
CA CYS A 25 30.35 14.43 -15.47
C CYS A 25 30.56 15.87 -15.98
N ASP A 26 31.72 16.48 -15.74
CA ASP A 26 32.06 17.85 -16.17
C ASP A 26 31.01 18.91 -15.78
N ALA A 27 30.16 18.61 -14.80
CA ALA A 27 29.20 19.55 -14.28
C ALA A 27 29.93 20.57 -13.40
N THR A 28 29.62 21.84 -13.64
CA THR A 28 30.25 23.02 -13.01
C THR A 28 29.59 23.44 -11.70
N HIS A 29 28.60 22.67 -11.23
CA HIS A 29 27.87 22.91 -9.99
C HIS A 29 28.02 21.70 -9.05
N GLU A 30 28.13 21.98 -7.75
CA GLU A 30 28.06 20.96 -6.70
C GLU A 30 26.73 20.21 -6.83
N HIS A 31 26.81 18.92 -7.10
CA HIS A 31 25.66 18.03 -7.11
C HIS A 31 26.06 16.75 -6.38
N GLU A 32 25.12 16.21 -5.61
CA GLU A 32 25.34 15.00 -4.84
C GLU A 32 25.39 13.79 -5.78
N HIS A 33 26.55 13.12 -5.83
CA HIS A 33 26.65 11.81 -6.48
C HIS A 33 25.97 10.77 -5.59
N VAL A 34 24.72 10.51 -5.91
CA VAL A 34 23.99 9.40 -5.30
C VAL A 34 24.55 8.11 -5.91
N ASP A 35 25.23 7.31 -5.09
CA ASP A 35 25.60 5.94 -5.47
C ASP A 35 24.31 5.11 -5.65
N GLU A 36 23.80 5.08 -6.88
CA GLU A 36 22.59 4.35 -7.25
C GLU A 36 22.66 2.89 -6.81
N ARG A 37 23.85 2.27 -6.93
CA ARG A 37 24.04 0.87 -6.57
C ARG A 37 23.87 0.66 -5.07
N ALA A 38 24.47 1.53 -4.25
CA ALA A 38 24.30 1.48 -2.81
C ALA A 38 22.84 1.71 -2.40
N VAL A 39 22.16 2.69 -3.00
CA VAL A 39 20.74 2.98 -2.73
C VAL A 39 19.84 1.81 -3.11
N VAL A 40 20.03 1.23 -4.29
CA VAL A 40 19.23 0.09 -4.76
C VAL A 40 19.47 -1.14 -3.88
N GLU A 41 20.71 -1.41 -3.48
CA GLU A 41 20.99 -2.56 -2.61
C GLU A 41 20.41 -2.38 -1.20
N ALA A 42 20.54 -1.19 -0.62
CA ALA A 42 19.90 -0.85 0.65
C ALA A 42 18.37 -1.03 0.56
N TYR A 43 17.75 -0.54 -0.51
CA TYR A 43 16.31 -0.69 -0.71
C TYR A 43 15.89 -2.16 -0.88
N ARG A 44 16.67 -2.97 -1.59
CA ARG A 44 16.44 -4.42 -1.72
C ARG A 44 16.50 -5.14 -0.37
N GLN A 45 17.39 -4.71 0.52
CA GLN A 45 17.47 -5.24 1.89
C GLN A 45 16.27 -4.79 2.72
N THR A 46 15.83 -3.54 2.61
CA THR A 46 14.61 -3.05 3.25
C THR A 46 13.39 -3.87 2.83
N LEU A 47 13.19 -4.11 1.52
CA LEU A 47 12.09 -4.94 1.02
C LEU A 47 12.13 -6.37 1.58
N LEU A 48 13.31 -6.97 1.73
CA LEU A 48 13.45 -8.29 2.33
C LEU A 48 13.04 -8.27 3.81
N THR A 49 13.54 -7.30 4.57
CA THR A 49 13.26 -7.17 6.00
C THR A 49 11.77 -6.96 6.24
N VAL A 50 11.13 -6.06 5.48
CA VAL A 50 9.70 -5.78 5.59
C VAL A 50 8.86 -6.99 5.20
N ALA A 51 9.20 -7.68 4.10
CA ALA A 51 8.54 -8.92 3.71
C ALA A 51 8.66 -9.99 4.80
N ALA A 52 9.85 -10.16 5.39
CA ALA A 52 10.08 -11.11 6.47
C ALA A 52 9.27 -10.74 7.73
N THR A 53 9.24 -9.45 8.11
CA THR A 53 8.44 -8.97 9.24
C THR A 53 6.95 -9.20 9.01
N ARG A 54 6.41 -8.87 7.84
CA ARG A 54 5.00 -9.10 7.49
C ARG A 54 4.66 -10.59 7.55
N LEU A 55 5.50 -11.43 6.95
CA LEU A 55 5.32 -12.88 6.98
C LEU A 55 5.36 -13.43 8.41
N ALA A 56 6.29 -12.96 9.25
CA ALA A 56 6.38 -13.36 10.65
C ALA A 56 5.11 -12.99 11.42
N VAL A 57 4.59 -11.76 11.26
CA VAL A 57 3.33 -11.34 11.90
C VAL A 57 2.15 -12.17 11.41
N ALA A 58 2.08 -12.49 10.12
CA ALA A 58 1.02 -13.32 9.56
C ALA A 58 1.07 -14.76 10.11
N ILE A 59 2.26 -15.36 10.19
CA ILE A 59 2.47 -16.69 10.77
C ILE A 59 2.07 -16.69 12.25
N LEU A 60 2.49 -15.68 13.02
CA LEU A 60 2.14 -15.56 14.44
C LEU A 60 0.62 -15.42 14.64
N ALA A 61 -0.05 -14.63 13.80
CA ALA A 61 -1.51 -14.49 13.85
C ALA A 61 -2.22 -15.82 13.57
N VAL A 62 -1.81 -16.56 12.53
CA VAL A 62 -2.38 -17.88 12.21
C VAL A 62 -2.07 -18.92 13.29
N ALA A 63 -0.85 -18.92 13.84
CA ALA A 63 -0.47 -19.79 14.95
C ALA A 63 -1.31 -19.52 16.20
N ALA A 64 -1.57 -18.24 16.53
CA ALA A 64 -2.45 -17.88 17.63
C ALA A 64 -3.88 -18.42 17.43
N VAL A 65 -4.43 -18.33 16.20
CA VAL A 65 -5.74 -18.92 15.87
C VAL A 65 -5.74 -20.43 16.08
N LEU A 66 -4.71 -21.12 15.59
CA LEU A 66 -4.55 -22.57 15.75
C LEU A 66 -4.49 -22.99 17.23
N LEU A 67 -3.78 -22.22 18.06
CA LEU A 67 -3.66 -22.48 19.50
C LEU A 67 -4.97 -22.25 20.26
N ILE A 68 -5.82 -21.32 19.82
CA ILE A 68 -7.13 -21.07 20.42
C ILE A 68 -8.08 -22.24 20.11
N ASN A 69 -8.27 -22.55 18.82
CA ASN A 69 -9.09 -23.67 18.36
C ASN A 69 -8.82 -23.96 16.87
N PRO A 70 -8.44 -25.19 16.48
CA PRO A 70 -8.12 -25.51 15.08
C PRO A 70 -9.29 -25.33 14.11
N VAL A 71 -10.55 -25.44 14.58
CA VAL A 71 -11.74 -25.20 13.73
C VAL A 71 -11.78 -23.74 13.24
N LEU A 72 -11.21 -22.79 13.98
CA LEU A 72 -11.13 -21.39 13.59
C LEU A 72 -10.22 -21.15 12.38
N LEU A 73 -9.36 -22.11 12.01
CA LEU A 73 -8.59 -22.04 10.77
C LEU A 73 -9.50 -22.03 9.53
N LEU A 74 -10.70 -22.59 9.60
CA LEU A 74 -11.68 -22.50 8.52
C LEU A 74 -12.16 -21.05 8.33
N ALA A 75 -12.38 -20.32 9.43
CA ALA A 75 -12.75 -18.91 9.38
C ALA A 75 -11.60 -18.04 8.84
N ALA A 76 -10.37 -18.29 9.32
CA ALA A 76 -9.17 -17.60 8.83
C ALA A 76 -8.92 -17.89 7.33
N GLY A 77 -9.02 -19.15 6.92
CA GLY A 77 -8.90 -19.54 5.51
C GLY A 77 -10.00 -18.92 4.64
N GLY A 78 -11.25 -18.94 5.11
CA GLY A 78 -12.38 -18.28 4.45
C GLY A 78 -12.18 -16.78 4.30
N ALA A 79 -11.64 -16.11 5.32
CA ALA A 79 -11.33 -14.68 5.27
C ALA A 79 -10.20 -14.34 4.30
N ALA A 80 -9.13 -15.15 4.26
CA ALA A 80 -8.05 -15.00 3.29
C ALA A 80 -8.56 -15.16 1.85
N LEU A 81 -9.42 -16.16 1.61
CA LEU A 81 -10.08 -16.35 0.31
C LEU A 81 -11.03 -15.20 -0.03
N GLY A 82 -11.81 -14.74 0.94
CA GLY A 82 -12.71 -13.60 0.78
C GLY A 82 -11.99 -12.31 0.42
N TRP A 83 -10.84 -12.03 1.06
CA TRP A 83 -9.94 -10.94 0.67
C TRP A 83 -9.47 -11.10 -0.78
N GLY A 84 -9.06 -12.31 -1.18
CA GLY A 84 -8.62 -12.62 -2.54
C GLY A 84 -9.71 -12.38 -3.58
N VAL A 85 -10.95 -12.82 -3.29
CA VAL A 85 -12.11 -12.59 -4.16
C VAL A 85 -12.45 -11.10 -4.26
N ALA A 86 -12.48 -10.37 -3.15
CA ALA A 86 -12.76 -8.93 -3.15
C ALA A 86 -11.72 -8.16 -3.98
N THR A 87 -10.44 -8.52 -3.83
CA THR A 87 -9.34 -7.92 -4.58
C THR A 87 -9.42 -8.26 -6.08
N ALA A 88 -9.67 -9.53 -6.41
CA ALA A 88 -9.83 -9.98 -7.80
C ALA A 88 -11.03 -9.31 -8.49
N ALA A 89 -12.16 -9.19 -7.79
CA ALA A 89 -13.33 -8.49 -8.29
C ALA A 89 -13.07 -6.99 -8.49
N GLY A 90 -12.32 -6.35 -7.59
CA GLY A 90 -11.89 -4.96 -7.76
C GLY A 90 -11.02 -4.76 -9.00
N MET A 91 -9.99 -5.58 -9.18
CA MET A 91 -9.15 -5.56 -10.38
C MET A 91 -9.98 -5.86 -11.65
N GLY A 92 -10.91 -6.81 -11.58
CA GLY A 92 -11.82 -7.15 -12.67
C GLY A 92 -12.71 -5.97 -13.07
N ALA A 93 -13.31 -5.28 -12.09
CA ALA A 93 -14.13 -4.09 -12.36
C ALA A 93 -13.31 -2.96 -13.01
N ALA A 94 -12.09 -2.74 -12.54
CA ALA A 94 -11.21 -1.71 -13.10
C ALA A 94 -10.71 -2.06 -14.51
N THR A 95 -10.39 -3.33 -14.78
CA THR A 95 -10.02 -3.77 -16.14
C THR A 95 -11.20 -3.63 -17.11
N VAL A 96 -12.42 -3.96 -16.69
CA VAL A 96 -13.64 -3.75 -17.49
C VAL A 96 -13.92 -2.26 -17.73
N ASP A 97 -13.76 -1.40 -16.72
CA ASP A 97 -13.91 0.06 -16.89
C ASP A 97 -12.89 0.63 -17.88
N LEU A 98 -11.62 0.19 -17.82
CA LEU A 98 -10.61 0.57 -18.81
C LEU A 98 -10.93 0.05 -20.21
N ALA A 99 -11.33 -1.21 -20.35
CA ALA A 99 -11.66 -1.82 -21.65
C ALA A 99 -12.83 -1.10 -22.35
N ARG A 100 -13.82 -0.63 -21.59
CA ARG A 100 -14.96 0.12 -22.12
C ARG A 100 -14.58 1.50 -22.67
N ARG A 101 -13.44 2.07 -22.25
CA ARG A 101 -13.04 3.44 -22.59
C ARG A 101 -12.29 3.57 -23.92
N ARG A 102 -12.00 2.46 -24.62
CA ARG A 102 -11.30 2.44 -25.93
C ARG A 102 -10.10 3.40 -25.99
N VAL A 103 -9.29 3.44 -24.93
CA VAL A 103 -8.07 4.25 -24.94
C VAL A 103 -7.03 3.55 -25.83
N PRO A 104 -6.41 4.25 -26.80
CA PRO A 104 -5.32 3.71 -27.59
C PRO A 104 -4.18 3.23 -26.69
N ALA A 105 -3.64 2.04 -26.95
CA ALA A 105 -2.67 1.36 -26.07
C ALA A 105 -1.39 2.17 -25.75
N GLY A 106 -1.09 3.24 -26.51
CA GLY A 106 0.05 4.14 -26.29
C GLY A 106 -0.25 5.44 -25.56
N ALA A 107 -1.51 5.73 -25.21
CA ALA A 107 -1.93 7.02 -24.62
C ALA A 107 -2.30 6.91 -23.12
N ARG A 108 -1.83 5.86 -22.42
CA ARG A 108 -2.10 5.71 -20.99
C ARG A 108 -1.47 6.85 -20.21
N SER A 109 -2.31 7.74 -19.72
CA SER A 109 -1.91 8.90 -18.94
C SER A 109 -2.05 8.61 -17.45
N HIS A 110 -1.28 9.30 -16.59
CA HIS A 110 -1.40 9.21 -15.12
C HIS A 110 -2.84 9.25 -14.56
N PRO A 111 -3.79 10.02 -15.13
CA PRO A 111 -5.20 9.97 -14.74
C PRO A 111 -5.84 8.57 -14.84
N GLU A 112 -5.45 7.76 -15.81
CA GLU A 112 -6.02 6.43 -16.04
C GLU A 112 -5.53 5.41 -15.00
N GLU A 113 -4.26 5.51 -14.60
CA GLU A 113 -3.69 4.70 -13.52
C GLU A 113 -4.38 5.01 -12.18
N ARG A 114 -4.51 6.30 -11.85
CA ARG A 114 -5.23 6.75 -10.64
C ARG A 114 -6.67 6.25 -10.62
N ARG A 115 -7.33 6.29 -11.78
CA ARG A 115 -8.70 5.79 -11.93
C ARG A 115 -8.78 4.28 -11.76
N PHE A 116 -7.87 3.52 -12.37
CA PHE A 116 -7.81 2.08 -12.23
C PHE A 116 -7.67 1.67 -10.76
N VAL A 117 -6.76 2.32 -10.03
CA VAL A 117 -6.58 2.12 -8.59
C VAL A 117 -7.84 2.48 -7.83
N LEU A 118 -8.45 3.64 -8.11
CA LEU A 118 -9.66 4.10 -7.42
C LEU A 118 -10.84 3.13 -7.62
N VAL A 119 -11.10 2.69 -8.86
CA VAL A 119 -12.18 1.75 -9.17
C VAL A 119 -11.93 0.40 -8.49
N SER A 120 -10.68 -0.08 -8.52
CA SER A 120 -10.30 -1.33 -7.86
C SER A 120 -10.54 -1.26 -6.35
N VAL A 121 -10.06 -0.19 -5.71
CA VAL A 121 -10.16 0.00 -4.25
C VAL A 121 -11.61 0.19 -3.82
N LEU A 122 -12.38 1.02 -4.52
CA LEU A 122 -13.79 1.25 -4.18
C LEU A 122 -14.64 -0.01 -4.34
N THR A 123 -14.39 -0.79 -5.39
CA THR A 123 -15.09 -2.06 -5.60
C THR A 123 -14.72 -3.07 -4.52
N GLY A 124 -13.42 -3.20 -4.22
CA GLY A 124 -12.96 -4.07 -3.13
C GLY A 124 -13.57 -3.68 -1.78
N ALA A 125 -13.54 -2.39 -1.45
CA ALA A 125 -14.12 -1.86 -0.21
C ALA A 125 -15.64 -2.07 -0.12
N ALA A 126 -16.36 -2.00 -1.25
CA ALA A 126 -17.80 -2.28 -1.28
C ALA A 126 -18.12 -3.77 -1.07
N LEU A 127 -17.19 -4.67 -1.41
CA LEU A 127 -17.35 -6.12 -1.25
C LEU A 127 -16.94 -6.61 0.14
N THR A 128 -16.01 -5.92 0.82
CA THR A 128 -15.55 -6.26 2.17
C THR A 128 -16.69 -6.56 3.15
N PRO A 129 -17.72 -5.70 3.32
CA PRO A 129 -18.76 -5.98 4.31
C PRO A 129 -19.71 -7.11 3.88
N LEU A 130 -19.83 -7.40 2.57
CA LEU A 130 -20.56 -8.59 2.08
C LEU A 130 -19.80 -9.87 2.43
N VAL A 131 -18.47 -9.85 2.31
CA VAL A 131 -17.61 -10.96 2.76
C VAL A 131 -17.72 -11.14 4.27
N ALA A 132 -17.66 -10.04 5.04
CA ALA A 132 -17.82 -10.08 6.49
C ALA A 132 -19.18 -10.69 6.90
N LEU A 133 -20.27 -10.27 6.26
CA LEU A 133 -21.60 -10.85 6.48
C LEU A 133 -21.64 -12.34 6.14
N GLY A 134 -21.09 -12.74 4.99
CA GLY A 134 -21.00 -14.14 4.60
C GLY A 134 -20.25 -14.99 5.63
N LEU A 135 -19.11 -14.49 6.12
CA LEU A 135 -18.32 -15.17 7.16
C LEU A 135 -19.04 -15.21 8.51
N ALA A 136 -19.82 -14.19 8.85
CA ALA A 136 -20.64 -14.20 10.06
C ALA A 136 -21.76 -15.24 9.99
N LEU A 137 -22.42 -15.39 8.83
CA LEU A 137 -23.45 -16.40 8.61
C LEU A 137 -22.92 -17.85 8.65
N LEU A 138 -21.62 -18.03 8.38
CA LEU A 138 -20.94 -19.33 8.46
C LEU A 138 -20.45 -19.66 9.89
N ALA A 139 -20.63 -18.76 10.86
CA ALA A 139 -20.20 -19.01 12.22
C ALA A 139 -21.00 -20.17 12.85
N PRO A 140 -20.35 -21.15 13.50
CA PRO A 140 -21.04 -22.25 14.16
C PRO A 140 -21.98 -21.77 15.27
N ALA A 141 -23.16 -22.38 15.36
CA ALA A 141 -24.09 -22.10 16.44
C ALA A 141 -23.44 -22.40 17.81
N GLY A 142 -23.57 -21.48 18.76
CA GLY A 142 -23.02 -21.61 20.11
C GLY A 142 -21.54 -21.24 20.24
N LEU A 143 -20.87 -20.80 19.17
CA LEU A 143 -19.51 -20.29 19.24
C LEU A 143 -19.49 -18.86 19.84
N ILE A 144 -18.49 -18.58 20.68
CA ILE A 144 -18.27 -17.23 21.20
C ILE A 144 -17.88 -16.31 20.03
N PRO A 145 -18.55 -15.16 19.82
CA PRO A 145 -18.33 -14.30 18.64
C PRO A 145 -16.90 -13.76 18.50
N LEU A 146 -16.21 -13.52 19.61
CA LEU A 146 -14.90 -12.87 19.62
C LEU A 146 -13.79 -13.74 18.98
N PRO A 147 -13.58 -15.01 19.38
CA PRO A 147 -12.64 -15.90 18.69
C PRO A 147 -12.86 -16.02 17.18
N TRP A 148 -14.13 -16.02 16.72
CA TRP A 148 -14.44 -16.05 15.28
C TRP A 148 -13.98 -14.78 14.58
N ALA A 149 -14.33 -13.62 15.13
CA ALA A 149 -13.94 -12.33 14.59
C ALA A 149 -12.40 -12.16 14.54
N LEU A 150 -11.69 -12.62 15.58
CA LEU A 150 -10.22 -12.61 15.61
C LEU A 150 -9.62 -13.53 14.55
N ALA A 151 -10.20 -14.72 14.35
CA ALA A 151 -9.75 -15.64 13.31
C ALA A 151 -9.96 -15.08 11.90
N VAL A 152 -11.10 -14.42 11.66
CA VAL A 152 -11.35 -13.72 10.40
C VAL A 152 -10.36 -12.57 10.19
N ALA A 153 -10.12 -11.74 11.21
CA ALA A 153 -9.13 -10.67 11.12
C ALA A 153 -7.73 -11.22 10.79
N ALA A 154 -7.30 -12.28 11.47
CA ALA A 154 -6.02 -12.93 11.20
C ALA A 154 -5.93 -13.49 9.78
N GLY A 155 -6.99 -14.13 9.29
CA GLY A 155 -7.08 -14.64 7.92
C GLY A 155 -7.05 -13.54 6.86
N TRP A 156 -7.80 -12.47 7.06
CA TRP A 156 -7.81 -11.30 6.18
C TRP A 156 -6.42 -10.64 6.13
N PHE A 157 -5.78 -10.45 7.29
CA PHE A 157 -4.42 -9.96 7.39
C PHE A 157 -3.43 -10.88 6.64
N ALA A 158 -3.51 -12.19 6.85
CA ALA A 158 -2.62 -13.15 6.20
C ALA A 158 -2.76 -13.14 4.68
N GLY A 159 -3.99 -13.02 4.15
CA GLY A 159 -4.25 -12.86 2.72
C GLY A 159 -3.58 -11.61 2.15
N ALA A 160 -3.80 -10.46 2.80
CA ALA A 160 -3.22 -9.18 2.39
C ALA A 160 -1.68 -9.19 2.48
N ALA A 161 -1.13 -9.62 3.61
CA ALA A 161 0.31 -9.71 3.85
C ALA A 161 0.98 -10.65 2.83
N GLY A 162 0.35 -11.78 2.49
CA GLY A 162 0.88 -12.70 1.49
C GLY A 162 1.04 -12.05 0.11
N ALA A 163 0.06 -11.26 -0.31
CA ALA A 163 0.13 -10.54 -1.58
C ALA A 163 1.19 -9.42 -1.57
N GLU A 164 1.33 -8.70 -0.46
CA GLU A 164 2.38 -7.69 -0.29
C GLU A 164 3.77 -8.32 -0.33
N VAL A 165 3.99 -9.43 0.37
CA VAL A 165 5.26 -10.17 0.34
C VAL A 165 5.60 -10.59 -1.09
N ILE A 166 4.63 -11.09 -1.86
CA ILE A 166 4.84 -11.45 -3.27
C ILE A 166 5.20 -10.22 -4.10
N ALA A 167 4.53 -9.09 -3.88
CA ALA A 167 4.81 -7.83 -4.57
C ALA A 167 6.23 -7.31 -4.26
N GLU A 168 6.64 -7.33 -3.00
CA GLU A 168 7.97 -6.93 -2.54
C GLU A 168 9.07 -7.82 -3.11
N LEU A 169 8.87 -9.15 -3.09
CA LEU A 169 9.83 -10.09 -3.67
C LEU A 169 9.93 -9.93 -5.19
N ARG A 170 8.82 -9.63 -5.88
CA ARG A 170 8.84 -9.31 -7.31
C ARG A 170 9.58 -8.00 -7.59
N LEU A 171 9.31 -6.95 -6.82
CA LEU A 171 10.01 -5.66 -6.94
C LEU A 171 11.51 -5.83 -6.68
N ARG A 172 11.88 -6.56 -5.62
CA ARG A 172 13.28 -6.88 -5.31
C ARG A 172 13.99 -7.63 -6.44
N ARG A 173 13.29 -8.51 -7.15
CA ARG A 173 13.81 -9.19 -8.35
C ARG A 173 13.95 -8.22 -9.53
N LEU A 174 12.94 -7.37 -9.78
CA LEU A 174 12.98 -6.37 -10.86
C LEU A 174 14.12 -5.36 -10.70
N LEU A 175 14.44 -4.95 -9.47
CA LEU A 175 15.56 -4.05 -9.21
C LEU A 175 16.93 -4.65 -9.59
N ALA A 176 17.02 -5.98 -9.59
CA ALA A 176 18.24 -6.71 -9.93
C ALA A 176 18.34 -7.11 -11.41
N THR A 177 17.32 -6.85 -12.23
CA THR A 177 17.35 -7.21 -13.65
C THR A 177 17.85 -6.07 -14.51
N ASP A 178 18.67 -6.40 -15.50
CA ASP A 178 19.17 -5.47 -16.53
C ASP A 178 18.17 -5.39 -17.69
N THR A 179 17.00 -4.83 -17.38
CA THR A 179 15.93 -4.60 -18.34
C THR A 179 15.46 -3.17 -18.22
N ARG A 180 14.85 -2.62 -19.28
CA ARG A 180 14.22 -1.29 -19.25
C ARG A 180 13.25 -1.11 -18.06
N VAL A 181 12.53 -2.17 -17.70
CA VAL A 181 11.61 -2.16 -16.54
C VAL A 181 12.40 -2.09 -15.22
N GLY A 182 13.53 -2.78 -15.14
CA GLY A 182 14.45 -2.72 -13.99
C GLY A 182 15.10 -1.34 -13.83
N GLU A 183 15.50 -0.69 -14.93
CA GLU A 183 16.01 0.69 -14.93
C GLU A 183 14.97 1.68 -14.37
N VAL A 184 13.73 1.62 -14.88
CA VAL A 184 12.64 2.46 -14.36
C VAL A 184 12.35 2.16 -12.88
N ALA A 185 12.45 0.91 -12.45
CA ALA A 185 12.28 0.56 -11.04
C ALA A 185 13.40 1.11 -10.15
N ARG A 186 14.65 1.08 -10.61
CA ARG A 186 15.81 1.66 -9.90
C ARG A 186 15.72 3.18 -9.82
N GLU A 187 15.36 3.84 -10.91
CA GLU A 187 15.13 5.28 -10.94
C GLU A 187 14.03 5.70 -9.94
N ASN A 188 12.92 4.94 -9.90
CA ASN A 188 11.86 5.17 -8.91
C ASN A 188 12.33 4.93 -7.47
N ALA A 189 13.16 3.91 -7.22
CA ALA A 189 13.72 3.65 -5.90
C ALA A 189 14.60 4.82 -5.42
N VAL A 190 15.44 5.39 -6.31
CA VAL A 190 16.25 6.58 -6.00
C VAL A 190 15.36 7.79 -5.69
N ARG A 191 14.31 8.03 -6.48
CA ARG A 191 13.36 9.14 -6.27
C ARG A 191 12.54 9.00 -4.98
N LEU A 192 12.27 7.77 -4.54
CA LEU A 192 11.43 7.48 -3.38
C LEU A 192 12.21 7.14 -2.11
N ARG A 193 13.55 7.20 -2.14
CA ARG A 193 14.43 6.80 -1.03
C ARG A 193 14.08 7.45 0.33
N GLU A 194 13.61 8.69 0.31
CA GLU A 194 13.24 9.46 1.50
C GLU A 194 11.76 9.29 1.92
N ARG A 195 10.95 8.59 1.11
CA ARG A 195 9.49 8.52 1.25
C ARG A 195 8.95 7.13 1.57
N THR A 196 9.81 6.13 1.81
CA THR A 196 9.41 4.75 2.10
C THR A 196 8.89 4.60 3.54
N HIS A 197 7.57 4.70 3.72
CA HIS A 197 6.91 4.52 5.02
C HIS A 197 6.36 3.10 5.19
N GLU A 198 7.26 2.11 5.20
CA GLU A 198 6.90 0.68 5.24
C GLU A 198 6.09 0.29 6.48
N ILE A 199 6.36 0.95 7.61
CA ILE A 199 5.61 0.79 8.86
C ILE A 199 4.17 1.28 8.69
N ARG A 200 3.96 2.40 7.96
CA ARG A 200 2.62 2.93 7.73
C ARG A 200 1.78 1.99 6.88
N LEU A 201 2.39 1.31 5.91
CA LEU A 201 1.73 0.27 5.12
C LEU A 201 1.33 -0.90 6.02
N LEU A 202 2.24 -1.42 6.86
CA LEU A 202 1.91 -2.47 7.82
C LEU A 202 0.76 -2.08 8.76
N ILE A 203 0.79 -0.86 9.31
CA ILE A 203 -0.29 -0.33 10.16
C ILE A 203 -1.61 -0.28 9.39
N THR A 204 -1.59 0.13 8.13
CA THR A 204 -2.80 0.22 7.30
C THR A 204 -3.38 -1.16 7.05
N VAL A 205 -2.56 -2.16 6.71
CA VAL A 205 -3.01 -3.55 6.53
C VAL A 205 -3.60 -4.11 7.82
N LEU A 206 -2.90 -3.91 8.94
CA LEU A 206 -3.39 -4.34 10.25
C LEU A 206 -4.72 -3.66 10.60
N ALA A 207 -4.83 -2.35 10.38
CA ALA A 207 -6.07 -1.61 10.62
C ALA A 207 -7.22 -2.14 9.76
N THR A 208 -7.00 -2.42 8.48
CA THR A 208 -8.06 -3.00 7.63
C THR A 208 -8.51 -4.36 8.12
N ALA A 209 -7.59 -5.23 8.56
CA ALA A 209 -7.93 -6.53 9.12
C ALA A 209 -8.73 -6.41 10.44
N VAL A 210 -8.36 -5.47 11.31
CA VAL A 210 -9.10 -5.15 12.54
C VAL A 210 -10.51 -4.65 12.22
N VAL A 211 -10.65 -3.77 11.23
CA VAL A 211 -11.97 -3.28 10.78
C VAL A 211 -12.82 -4.45 10.27
N VAL A 212 -12.28 -5.36 9.44
CA VAL A 212 -13.04 -6.54 8.98
C VAL A 212 -13.44 -7.44 10.15
N GLY A 213 -12.54 -7.68 11.10
CA GLY A 213 -12.88 -8.44 12.31
C GLY A 213 -14.01 -7.78 13.12
N ALA A 214 -13.96 -6.46 13.27
CA ALA A 214 -15.00 -5.69 13.93
C ALA A 214 -16.33 -5.72 13.17
N GLU A 215 -16.31 -5.67 11.84
CA GLU A 215 -17.50 -5.83 10.99
C GLU A 215 -18.13 -7.22 11.18
N VAL A 216 -17.33 -8.29 11.17
CA VAL A 216 -17.82 -9.65 11.43
C VAL A 216 -18.41 -9.76 12.82
N LEU A 217 -17.72 -9.22 13.83
CA LEU A 217 -18.23 -9.20 15.20
C LEU A 217 -19.59 -8.49 15.25
N LEU A 218 -19.71 -7.34 14.60
CA LEU A 218 -20.97 -6.59 14.54
C LEU A 218 -22.06 -7.38 13.79
N CYS A 219 -21.73 -8.09 12.70
CA CYS A 219 -22.66 -8.96 11.98
C CYS A 219 -23.21 -10.07 12.86
N LEU A 220 -22.38 -10.64 13.75
CA LEU A 220 -22.79 -11.71 14.66
C LEU A 220 -23.77 -11.22 15.74
N TRP A 221 -23.63 -9.97 16.18
CA TRP A 221 -24.52 -9.39 17.19
C TRP A 221 -25.78 -8.75 16.58
N LEU A 222 -25.65 -8.05 15.46
CA LEU A 222 -26.66 -7.13 14.91
C LEU A 222 -26.70 -7.22 13.37
N PRO A 223 -27.12 -8.36 12.78
CA PRO A 223 -27.09 -8.57 11.33
C PRO A 223 -27.91 -7.52 10.56
N VAL A 224 -28.99 -7.01 11.15
CA VAL A 224 -29.87 -5.98 10.54
C VAL A 224 -29.18 -4.63 10.41
N ILE A 225 -28.31 -4.26 11.37
CA ILE A 225 -27.62 -2.96 11.36
C ILE A 225 -26.53 -2.92 10.27
N VAL A 226 -25.93 -4.07 9.97
CA VAL A 226 -24.86 -4.16 8.96
C VAL A 226 -25.37 -3.88 7.55
N VAL A 227 -26.61 -4.25 7.24
CA VAL A 227 -27.24 -3.93 5.94
C VAL A 227 -27.27 -2.40 5.71
N VAL A 228 -27.41 -1.61 6.77
CA VAL A 228 -27.42 -0.14 6.72
C VAL A 228 -26.00 0.45 6.73
N LEU A 229 -25.04 -0.23 7.36
CA LEU A 229 -23.64 0.22 7.43
C LEU A 229 -22.87 0.02 6.12
N ILE A 230 -23.24 -0.98 5.31
CA ILE A 230 -22.63 -1.22 3.98
C ILE A 230 -22.66 0.05 3.10
N PRO A 231 -23.81 0.67 2.81
CA PRO A 231 -23.85 1.89 2.00
C PRO A 231 -23.15 3.08 2.67
N LEU A 232 -23.14 3.13 4.01
CA LEU A 232 -22.42 4.17 4.75
C LEU A 232 -20.90 4.04 4.59
N HIS A 233 -20.34 2.84 4.65
CA HIS A 233 -18.91 2.59 4.41
C HIS A 233 -18.49 3.02 3.01
N VAL A 234 -19.30 2.69 2.00
CA VAL A 234 -19.05 3.13 0.62
C VAL A 234 -19.12 4.64 0.51
N ALA A 235 -20.09 5.28 1.17
CA ALA A 235 -20.22 6.73 1.18
C ALA A 235 -19.00 7.41 1.85
N VAL A 236 -18.55 6.89 3.00
CA VAL A 236 -17.38 7.39 3.71
C VAL A 236 -16.12 7.24 2.87
N ALA A 237 -15.86 6.06 2.29
CA ALA A 237 -14.71 5.82 1.42
C ALA A 237 -14.70 6.74 0.19
N ALA A 238 -15.87 6.96 -0.42
CA ALA A 238 -16.00 7.91 -1.52
C ALA A 238 -15.79 9.37 -1.08
N LEU A 239 -16.20 9.74 0.13
CA LEU A 239 -16.01 11.08 0.68
C LEU A 239 -14.55 11.34 1.07
N THR A 240 -13.87 10.41 1.74
CA THR A 240 -12.44 10.54 2.07
C THR A 240 -11.58 10.57 0.81
N GLY A 241 -11.90 9.74 -0.19
CA GLY A 241 -11.23 9.80 -1.50
C GLY A 241 -11.39 11.16 -2.18
N ARG A 242 -12.61 11.72 -2.17
CA ARG A 242 -12.86 13.07 -2.69
C ARG A 242 -12.17 14.17 -1.89
N TRP A 243 -12.09 14.03 -0.57
CA TRP A 243 -11.42 15.01 0.29
C TRP A 243 -9.91 15.05 0.03
N HIS A 244 -9.26 13.90 -0.11
CA HIS A 244 -7.82 13.82 -0.45
C HIS A 244 -7.52 14.38 -1.85
N GLN A 245 -8.46 14.27 -2.80
CA GLN A 245 -8.32 14.88 -4.12
C GLN A 245 -8.43 16.41 -4.08
N ARG A 246 -9.25 16.96 -3.18
CA ARG A 246 -9.45 18.42 -3.04
C ARG A 246 -8.37 19.10 -2.21
N ASN A 247 -7.84 18.38 -1.22
CA ASN A 247 -6.80 18.85 -0.32
C ASN A 247 -5.56 17.96 -0.48
N PRO A 248 -4.85 18.04 -1.62
CA PRO A 248 -3.57 17.36 -1.75
C PRO A 248 -2.68 17.87 -0.61
N LEU A 249 -2.10 16.94 0.16
CA LEU A 249 -1.15 17.30 1.20
C LEU A 249 -0.07 18.19 0.57
N PRO A 250 0.32 19.28 1.24
CA PRO A 250 1.40 20.13 0.74
C PRO A 250 2.62 19.24 0.47
N PRO A 251 3.37 19.49 -0.62
CA PRO A 251 4.59 18.76 -0.88
C PRO A 251 5.49 18.93 0.35
N ALA A 252 5.74 17.83 1.05
CA ALA A 252 6.75 17.74 2.09
C ALA A 252 8.14 17.73 1.44
#